data_AF-A0A1Y6C1M3-F1
#
_entry.id   AF-A0A1Y6C1M3-F1
#
_cell.length_a   1.000
_cell.length_b   1.000
_cell.length_c   1.000
_cell.angle_alpha   90.00
_cell.angle_beta   90.00
_cell.angle_gamma   90.00
#
_symmetry.space_group_name_H-M   'P 1'
#
loop_
_entity.id
_entity.type
_entity.pdbx_description
1 polymer ?
#
loop_
_entity_poly.entity_id
_entity_poly.type
_entity_poly.pdbx_seq_one_letter_code
_entity_poly.pdbx_strand_id
1 'polypeptide(L)'
;MLLKFLTHLFCSSSLEKERSKTDSAIAEYQQKEAQVKARLTRQAEEYRDLANAHQVKRNKELDEFVAILNTTVTSANEYLPDLAQFQDFMFVAFNSWMRIDLEKKKIDLLSEKLRTLYASRDLLNAYEAEINRLTQREERHAWHLTVKEKPVRISSELIDSTIEQLSRNRNTDARQFKEDIQRIRSHKLHLRGQIRGLENQRDEYKNGYEMFLKEHDGVKAELSKRYQHCTEKLKVIRARLEDYYCRQPTKSDIANSWIDAISGLIRTQDLKELHRNTKEEFETAKLKLQLARDERSDILDRIQRCRDTDDYSDFTSLKTMKTAAQARFNSAKTEYSVISLARTVIFERPKEVNGLLSHLDKISPDQSILNIMKIFEVDDTFNPMRAIGVSTAEQRRLHWEKKNKDGQSKSATEGFS
;
A
#
# COMPACT_ATOMS: atom_id res chain seq x y z
N MET A 1 72.55 -18.37 90.46
CA MET A 1 72.58 -19.40 89.39
C MET A 1 71.20 -20.05 89.20
N LEU A 2 70.56 -20.57 90.26
CA LEU A 2 69.22 -21.20 90.21
C LEU A 2 68.09 -20.32 89.66
N LEU A 3 68.03 -19.04 90.06
CA LEU A 3 66.98 -18.12 89.60
C LEU A 3 67.05 -17.89 88.08
N LYS A 4 68.27 -17.72 87.53
CA LYS A 4 68.51 -17.54 86.08
C LYS A 4 68.09 -18.77 85.27
N PHE A 5 68.36 -19.97 85.78
CA PHE A 5 67.98 -21.23 85.13
C PHE A 5 66.46 -21.42 85.12
N LEU A 6 65.78 -21.15 86.24
CA LEU A 6 64.32 -21.20 86.32
C LEU A 6 63.67 -20.16 85.40
N THR A 7 64.15 -18.92 85.38
CA THR A 7 63.65 -17.92 84.41
C THR A 7 63.93 -18.33 82.96
N HIS A 8 65.09 -18.93 82.66
CA HIS A 8 65.38 -19.39 81.30
C HIS A 8 64.45 -20.54 80.88
N LEU A 9 64.13 -21.48 81.77
CA LEU A 9 63.30 -22.64 81.51
C LEU A 9 61.80 -22.27 81.41
N PHE A 10 61.33 -21.32 82.23
CA PHE A 10 60.00 -20.73 82.09
C PHE A 10 59.88 -19.84 80.86
N CYS A 11 60.88 -19.00 80.56
CA CYS A 11 60.88 -18.21 79.34
C CYS A 11 60.99 -19.09 78.09
N SER A 12 61.81 -20.14 78.08
CA SER A 12 61.96 -21.04 76.92
C SER A 12 60.71 -21.89 76.70
N SER A 13 60.14 -22.47 77.75
CA SER A 13 58.89 -23.26 77.64
C SER A 13 57.69 -22.38 77.29
N SER A 14 57.62 -21.15 77.81
CA SER A 14 56.60 -20.18 77.42
C SER A 14 56.78 -19.74 75.96
N LEU A 15 58.01 -19.51 75.51
CA LEU A 15 58.31 -19.10 74.14
C LEU A 15 58.06 -20.24 73.13
N GLU A 16 58.33 -21.48 73.52
CA GLU A 16 58.03 -22.67 72.71
C GLU A 16 56.52 -22.95 72.62
N LYS A 17 55.79 -22.72 73.72
CA LYS A 17 54.32 -22.77 73.74
C LYS A 17 53.69 -21.67 72.88
N GLU A 18 54.22 -20.44 72.95
CA GLU A 18 53.77 -19.34 72.08
C GLU A 18 54.15 -19.57 70.61
N ARG A 19 55.32 -20.17 70.33
CA ARG A 19 55.72 -20.57 68.98
C ARG A 19 54.79 -21.64 68.41
N SER A 20 54.48 -22.68 69.19
CA SER A 20 53.53 -23.73 68.78
C SER A 20 52.12 -23.17 68.54
N LYS A 21 51.64 -22.24 69.38
CA LYS A 21 50.38 -21.52 69.13
C LYS A 21 50.43 -20.68 67.87
N THR A 22 51.54 -19.98 67.63
CA THR A 22 51.73 -19.16 66.44
C THR A 22 51.77 -20.01 65.17
N ASP A 23 52.50 -21.13 65.18
CA ASP A 23 52.59 -22.08 64.07
C ASP A 23 51.22 -22.75 63.80
N SER A 24 50.46 -23.09 64.86
CA SER A 24 49.09 -23.60 64.74
C SER A 24 48.14 -22.56 64.13
N ALA A 25 48.24 -21.29 64.54
CA ALA A 25 47.44 -20.21 63.98
C ALA A 25 47.79 -19.97 62.51
N ILE A 26 49.09 -19.98 62.15
CA ILE A 26 49.56 -19.88 60.77
C ILE A 26 49.00 -21.02 59.92
N ALA A 27 49.02 -22.25 60.42
CA ALA A 27 48.44 -23.41 59.72
C ALA A 27 46.92 -23.27 59.53
N GLU A 28 46.20 -22.78 60.54
CA GLU A 28 44.76 -22.52 60.45
C GLU A 28 44.44 -21.40 59.44
N TYR A 29 45.24 -20.34 59.40
CA TYR A 29 45.14 -19.27 58.40
C TYR A 29 45.40 -19.80 56.98
N GLN A 30 46.44 -20.60 56.78
CA GLN A 30 46.75 -21.22 55.49
C GLN A 30 45.62 -22.17 55.03
N GLN A 31 45.02 -22.92 55.95
CA GLN A 31 43.88 -23.77 55.64
C GLN A 31 42.64 -22.95 55.25
N LYS A 32 42.34 -21.86 55.96
CA LYS A 32 41.25 -20.94 55.62
C LYS A 32 41.50 -20.24 54.27
N GLU A 33 42.74 -19.82 54.00
CA GLU A 33 43.13 -19.23 52.72
C GLU A 33 42.93 -20.22 51.57
N ALA A 34 43.35 -21.49 51.74
CA ALA A 34 43.14 -22.54 50.76
C ALA A 34 41.64 -22.81 50.50
N GLN A 35 40.81 -22.83 51.54
CA GLN A 35 39.36 -22.99 51.42
C GLN A 35 38.69 -21.80 50.70
N VAL A 36 39.08 -20.56 51.04
CA VAL A 36 38.58 -19.36 50.37
C VAL A 36 39.00 -19.34 48.90
N LYS A 37 40.27 -19.68 48.61
CA LYS A 37 40.78 -19.77 47.25
C LYS A 37 40.04 -20.83 46.43
N ALA A 38 39.80 -22.02 46.99
CA ALA A 38 39.02 -23.06 46.33
C ALA A 38 37.57 -22.62 46.05
N ARG A 39 36.93 -21.91 46.99
CA ARG A 39 35.59 -21.34 46.81
C ARG A 39 35.55 -20.26 45.72
N LEU A 40 36.54 -19.37 45.69
CA LEU A 40 36.66 -18.33 44.66
C LEU A 40 36.91 -18.93 43.29
N THR A 41 37.77 -19.94 43.16
CA THR A 41 38.01 -20.66 41.90
C THR A 41 36.73 -21.32 41.40
N ARG A 42 35.99 -22.01 42.28
CA ARG A 42 34.71 -22.63 41.92
C ARG A 42 33.67 -21.60 41.47
N GLN A 43 33.57 -20.46 42.15
CA GLN A 43 32.68 -19.38 41.72
C GLN A 43 33.11 -18.79 40.37
N ALA A 44 34.42 -18.62 40.14
CA ALA A 44 34.94 -18.15 38.86
C ALA A 44 34.65 -19.14 37.71
N GLU A 45 34.75 -20.45 37.97
CA GLU A 45 34.36 -21.50 37.03
C GLU A 45 32.85 -21.47 36.74
N GLU A 46 31.99 -21.38 37.76
CA GLU A 46 30.54 -21.25 37.60
C GLU A 46 30.15 -20.01 36.76
N TYR A 47 30.78 -18.86 37.02
CA TYR A 47 30.56 -17.65 36.21
C TYR A 47 31.06 -17.80 34.79
N ARG A 48 32.18 -18.50 34.58
CA ARG A 48 32.73 -18.78 33.24
C ARG A 48 31.80 -19.69 32.46
N ASP A 49 31.24 -20.72 33.09
CA ASP A 49 30.28 -21.63 32.47
C ASP A 49 28.97 -20.92 32.10
N LEU A 50 28.46 -20.06 32.99
CA LEU A 50 27.30 -19.20 32.70
C LEU A 50 27.57 -18.25 31.53
N ALA A 51 28.75 -17.61 31.50
CA ALA A 51 29.14 -16.73 30.41
C ALA A 51 29.27 -17.48 29.08
N ASN A 52 29.89 -18.66 29.09
CA ASN A 52 30.03 -19.52 27.91
C ASN A 52 28.65 -19.99 27.41
N ALA A 53 27.77 -20.44 28.29
CA ALA A 53 26.41 -20.85 27.92
C ALA A 53 25.62 -19.70 27.29
N HIS A 54 25.72 -18.49 27.85
CA HIS A 54 25.10 -17.30 27.28
C HIS A 54 25.70 -16.93 25.92
N GLN A 55 27.02 -17.05 25.76
CA GLN A 55 27.69 -16.79 24.48
C GLN A 55 27.26 -17.80 23.40
N VAL A 56 27.17 -19.09 23.73
CA VAL A 56 26.68 -20.13 22.80
C VAL A 56 25.25 -19.85 22.36
N LYS A 57 24.36 -19.50 23.31
CA LYS A 57 22.97 -19.14 22.99
C LYS A 57 22.90 -17.92 22.06
N ARG A 58 23.65 -16.86 22.38
CA ARG A 58 23.72 -15.64 21.56
C ARG A 58 24.27 -15.92 20.16
N ASN A 59 25.32 -16.74 20.04
CA ASN A 59 25.89 -17.10 18.75
C ASN A 59 24.88 -17.88 17.89
N LYS A 60 24.13 -18.82 18.50
CA LYS A 60 23.07 -19.54 17.79
C LYS A 60 21.96 -18.60 17.30
N GLU A 61 21.51 -17.67 18.15
CA GLU A 61 20.51 -16.65 17.78
C GLU A 61 21.03 -15.73 16.65
N LEU A 62 22.31 -15.36 16.68
CA LEU A 62 22.97 -14.58 15.63
C LEU A 62 23.07 -15.37 14.32
N ASP A 63 23.44 -16.64 14.37
CA ASP A 63 23.54 -17.50 13.18
C ASP A 63 22.17 -17.71 12.53
N GLU A 64 21.12 -17.94 13.33
CA GLU A 64 19.73 -18.03 12.85
C GLU A 64 19.26 -16.70 12.23
N PHE A 65 19.57 -15.57 12.87
CA PHE A 65 19.26 -14.24 12.33
C PHE A 65 20.01 -13.97 11.02
N VAL A 66 21.30 -14.27 10.95
CA VAL A 66 22.12 -14.11 9.74
C VAL A 66 21.62 -15.04 8.63
N ALA A 67 21.25 -16.28 8.94
CA ALA A 67 20.68 -17.21 7.96
C ALA A 67 19.37 -16.68 7.37
N ILE A 68 18.50 -16.08 8.20
CA ILE A 68 17.22 -15.54 7.75
C ILE A 68 17.39 -14.24 6.99
N LEU A 69 18.29 -13.35 7.42
CA LEU A 69 18.68 -12.18 6.64
C LEU A 69 19.27 -12.59 5.29
N ASN A 70 20.18 -13.57 5.25
CA ASN A 70 20.75 -14.08 4.01
C ASN A 70 19.67 -14.70 3.11
N THR A 71 18.74 -15.48 3.66
CA THR A 71 17.63 -16.07 2.88
C THR A 71 16.70 -14.99 2.34
N THR A 72 16.43 -13.96 3.14
CA THR A 72 15.60 -12.81 2.76
C THR A 72 16.29 -11.96 1.70
N VAL A 73 17.58 -11.67 1.87
CA VAL A 73 18.41 -10.92 0.93
C VAL A 73 18.54 -11.68 -0.37
N THR A 74 18.75 -13.00 -0.34
CA THR A 74 18.77 -13.84 -1.55
C THR A 74 17.41 -13.81 -2.25
N SER A 75 16.31 -14.01 -1.51
CA SER A 75 14.96 -13.95 -2.10
C SER A 75 14.64 -12.56 -2.67
N ALA A 76 15.11 -11.49 -2.02
CA ALA A 76 14.98 -10.11 -2.51
C ALA A 76 15.87 -9.88 -3.74
N ASN A 77 17.10 -10.37 -3.76
CA ASN A 77 18.02 -10.30 -4.90
C ASN A 77 17.48 -11.08 -6.12
N GLU A 78 16.73 -12.16 -5.90
CA GLU A 78 16.01 -12.88 -6.95
C GLU A 78 14.73 -12.16 -7.42
N TYR A 79 14.14 -11.33 -6.57
CA TYR A 79 12.93 -10.56 -6.87
C TYR A 79 13.21 -9.25 -7.61
N LEU A 80 14.28 -8.54 -7.24
CA LEU A 80 14.62 -7.24 -7.81
C LEU A 80 14.75 -7.23 -9.34
N PRO A 81 15.37 -8.23 -10.00
CA PRO A 81 15.43 -8.30 -11.46
C PRO A 81 14.04 -8.41 -12.09
N ASP A 82 13.13 -9.18 -11.50
CA ASP A 82 11.76 -9.33 -12.00
C ASP A 82 10.98 -8.01 -11.85
N LEU A 83 11.18 -7.31 -10.72
CA LEU A 83 10.59 -5.98 -10.50
C LEU A 83 11.13 -4.94 -11.50
N ALA A 84 12.43 -4.97 -11.79
CA ALA A 84 13.04 -4.10 -12.81
C ALA A 84 12.46 -4.39 -14.20
N GLN A 85 12.36 -5.66 -14.58
CA GLN A 85 11.72 -6.05 -15.84
C GLN A 85 10.25 -5.65 -15.92
N PHE A 86 9.52 -5.67 -14.80
CA PHE A 86 8.16 -5.15 -14.73
C PHE A 86 8.14 -3.63 -14.95
N GLN A 87 9.04 -2.89 -14.29
CA GLN A 87 9.16 -1.44 -14.45
C GLN A 87 9.51 -1.03 -15.88
N ASP A 88 10.48 -1.69 -16.50
CA ASP A 88 10.86 -1.45 -17.89
C ASP A 88 9.68 -1.71 -18.85
N PHE A 89 8.92 -2.79 -18.59
CA PHE A 89 7.78 -3.14 -19.43
C PHE A 89 6.59 -2.18 -19.24
N MET A 90 6.48 -1.48 -18.10
CA MET A 90 5.50 -0.40 -17.95
C MET A 90 5.75 0.75 -18.93
N PHE A 91 7.02 1.08 -19.24
CA PHE A 91 7.32 2.08 -20.27
C PHE A 91 6.91 1.61 -21.67
N VAL A 92 7.04 0.32 -21.96
CA VAL A 92 6.54 -0.26 -23.23
C VAL A 92 5.02 -0.11 -23.32
N ALA A 93 4.28 -0.41 -22.25
CA ALA A 93 2.83 -0.23 -22.19
C ALA A 93 2.44 1.24 -22.36
N PHE A 94 3.13 2.15 -21.70
CA PHE A 94 2.88 3.59 -21.81
C PHE A 94 3.15 4.11 -23.22
N ASN A 95 4.28 3.74 -23.83
CA ASN A 95 4.62 4.11 -25.20
C ASN A 95 3.60 3.58 -26.22
N SER A 96 3.14 2.34 -26.03
CA SER A 96 2.10 1.73 -26.85
C SER A 96 0.77 2.49 -26.72
N TRP A 97 0.37 2.85 -25.50
CA TRP A 97 -0.82 3.66 -25.25
C TRP A 97 -0.72 5.06 -25.86
N MET A 98 0.43 5.74 -25.74
CA MET A 98 0.66 7.05 -26.34
C MET A 98 0.49 7.04 -27.87
N ARG A 99 0.93 5.96 -28.53
CA ARG A 99 0.74 5.80 -29.98
C ARG A 99 -0.75 5.74 -30.34
N ILE A 100 -1.54 4.99 -29.58
CA ILE A 100 -3.01 4.91 -29.76
C ILE A 100 -3.64 6.29 -29.56
N ASP A 101 -3.28 7.00 -28.49
CA ASP A 101 -3.81 8.33 -28.19
C ASP A 101 -3.49 9.34 -29.30
N LEU A 102 -2.26 9.30 -29.82
CA LEU A 102 -1.81 10.14 -30.91
C LEU A 102 -2.56 9.86 -32.22
N GLU A 103 -2.75 8.60 -32.59
CA GLU A 103 -3.55 8.24 -33.78
C GLU A 103 -5.01 8.67 -33.62
N LYS A 104 -5.58 8.50 -32.43
CA LYS A 104 -6.94 8.99 -32.15
C LYS A 104 -7.04 10.50 -32.34
N LYS A 105 -6.11 11.28 -31.79
CA LYS A 105 -6.07 12.74 -31.97
C LYS A 105 -5.95 13.15 -33.44
N LYS A 106 -5.18 12.43 -34.26
CA LYS A 106 -5.12 12.67 -35.71
C LYS A 106 -6.46 12.42 -36.39
N ILE A 107 -7.14 11.32 -36.05
CA ILE A 107 -8.48 10.98 -36.58
C ILE A 107 -9.48 12.06 -36.21
N ASP A 108 -9.47 12.52 -34.95
CA ASP A 108 -10.38 13.56 -34.46
C ASP A 108 -10.14 14.90 -35.21
N LEU A 109 -8.87 15.30 -35.36
CA LEU A 109 -8.50 16.51 -36.11
C LEU A 109 -8.92 16.44 -37.58
N LEU A 110 -8.72 15.30 -38.25
CA LEU A 110 -9.17 15.11 -39.63
C LEU A 110 -10.69 15.14 -39.74
N SER A 111 -11.40 14.56 -38.76
CA SER A 111 -12.85 14.56 -38.72
C SER A 111 -13.42 15.98 -38.58
N GLU A 112 -12.77 16.83 -37.77
CA GLU A 112 -13.11 18.24 -37.64
C GLU A 112 -12.85 19.04 -38.94
N LYS A 113 -11.70 18.81 -39.58
CA LYS A 113 -11.38 19.40 -40.89
C LYS A 113 -12.41 19.00 -41.95
N LEU A 114 -12.74 17.71 -42.04
CA LEU A 114 -13.75 17.20 -42.95
C LEU A 114 -15.11 17.83 -42.72
N ARG A 115 -15.56 17.96 -41.46
CA ARG A 115 -16.81 18.63 -41.11
C ARG A 115 -16.85 20.07 -41.63
N THR A 116 -15.74 20.80 -41.51
CA THR A 116 -15.61 22.18 -42.01
C THR A 116 -15.66 22.26 -43.54
N LEU A 117 -15.01 21.33 -44.23
CA LEU A 117 -15.04 21.26 -45.70
C LEU A 117 -16.42 20.88 -46.23
N TYR A 118 -17.12 19.95 -45.55
CA TYR A 118 -18.50 19.60 -45.87
C TYR A 118 -19.43 20.81 -45.74
N ALA A 119 -19.36 21.53 -44.61
CA ALA A 119 -20.13 22.75 -44.40
C ALA A 119 -19.84 23.82 -45.48
N SER A 120 -18.57 24.04 -45.82
CA SER A 120 -18.17 24.97 -46.89
C SER A 120 -18.73 24.56 -48.26
N ARG A 121 -18.70 23.27 -48.59
CA ARG A 121 -19.26 22.75 -49.84
C ARG A 121 -20.78 22.93 -49.89
N ASP A 122 -21.46 22.70 -48.78
CA ASP A 122 -22.91 22.83 -48.70
C ASP A 122 -23.35 24.30 -48.79
N LEU A 123 -22.56 25.23 -48.24
CA LEU A 123 -22.72 26.67 -48.46
C LEU A 123 -22.58 27.04 -49.94
N LEU A 124 -21.56 26.50 -50.64
CA LEU A 124 -21.41 26.71 -52.09
C LEU A 124 -22.57 26.11 -52.90
N ASN A 125 -23.16 25.00 -52.46
CA ASN A 125 -24.38 24.44 -53.06
C ASN A 125 -25.55 25.42 -52.91
N ALA A 126 -25.72 26.02 -51.72
CA ALA A 126 -26.75 27.02 -51.48
C ALA A 126 -26.55 28.27 -52.35
N TYR A 127 -25.32 28.77 -52.48
CA TYR A 127 -25.02 29.90 -53.37
C TYR A 127 -25.27 29.59 -54.85
N GLU A 128 -24.87 28.41 -55.33
CA GLU A 128 -25.19 28.01 -56.71
C GLU A 128 -26.71 27.94 -56.92
N ALA A 129 -27.47 27.39 -55.96
CA ALA A 129 -28.93 27.34 -56.04
C ALA A 129 -29.56 28.73 -56.06
N GLU A 130 -29.09 29.65 -55.22
CA GLU A 130 -29.62 31.03 -55.16
C GLU A 130 -29.26 31.84 -56.41
N ILE A 131 -28.04 31.72 -56.94
CA ILE A 131 -27.67 32.36 -58.22
C ILE A 131 -28.54 31.80 -59.36
N ASN A 132 -28.75 30.49 -59.40
CA ASN A 132 -29.66 29.88 -60.38
C ASN A 132 -31.09 30.41 -60.22
N ARG A 133 -31.59 30.54 -58.98
CA ARG A 133 -32.92 31.11 -58.68
C ARG A 133 -33.05 32.55 -59.16
N LEU A 134 -32.05 33.39 -58.84
CA LEU A 134 -31.99 34.79 -59.27
C LEU A 134 -31.93 34.89 -60.80
N THR A 135 -31.20 33.99 -61.46
CA THR A 135 -31.07 33.95 -62.91
C THR A 135 -32.35 33.47 -63.61
N GLN A 136 -33.12 32.57 -62.97
CA GLN A 136 -34.26 31.86 -63.58
C GLN A 136 -35.65 32.44 -63.32
N ARG A 137 -35.83 33.59 -62.64
CA ARG A 137 -37.21 34.03 -62.40
C ARG A 137 -37.93 34.40 -63.69
N GLU A 138 -39.03 33.68 -63.90
CA GLU A 138 -40.11 33.90 -64.85
C GLU A 138 -40.44 35.39 -65.03
N GLU A 139 -40.27 36.24 -64.02
CA GLU A 139 -40.39 37.70 -64.11
C GLU A 139 -39.49 38.35 -65.17
N ARG A 140 -38.22 37.93 -65.31
CA ARG A 140 -37.30 38.49 -66.33
C ARG A 140 -37.65 38.02 -67.74
N HIS A 141 -38.07 36.76 -67.87
CA HIS A 141 -38.48 36.19 -69.15
C HIS A 141 -39.85 36.73 -69.58
N ALA A 142 -40.81 36.82 -68.65
CA ALA A 142 -42.13 37.41 -68.82
C ALA A 142 -42.03 38.91 -69.12
N TRP A 143 -41.17 39.67 -68.42
CA TRP A 143 -40.93 41.08 -68.77
C TRP A 143 -40.38 41.22 -70.19
N HIS A 144 -39.45 40.35 -70.59
CA HIS A 144 -38.90 40.36 -71.95
C HIS A 144 -39.94 39.97 -73.02
N LEU A 145 -40.78 38.98 -72.76
CA LEU A 145 -41.91 38.62 -73.63
C LEU A 145 -42.90 39.80 -73.72
N THR A 146 -43.24 40.42 -72.59
CA THR A 146 -44.17 41.56 -72.52
C THR A 146 -43.65 42.78 -73.30
N VAL A 147 -42.36 43.11 -73.16
CA VAL A 147 -41.71 44.21 -73.91
C VAL A 147 -41.60 43.89 -75.41
N LYS A 148 -41.38 42.62 -75.77
CA LYS A 148 -41.29 42.17 -77.17
C LYS A 148 -42.67 42.11 -77.85
N GLU A 149 -43.72 41.76 -77.12
CA GLU A 149 -45.11 41.70 -77.60
C GLU A 149 -45.80 43.08 -77.60
N LYS A 150 -45.42 43.99 -76.71
CA LYS A 150 -45.91 45.38 -76.64
C LYS A 150 -44.73 46.37 -76.55
N PRO A 151 -44.10 46.72 -77.67
CA PRO A 151 -43.10 47.78 -77.68
C PRO A 151 -43.74 49.11 -77.24
N VAL A 152 -42.96 49.94 -76.54
CA VAL A 152 -43.40 51.25 -76.05
C VAL A 152 -43.84 52.11 -77.25
N ARG A 153 -45.12 52.54 -77.28
CA ARG A 153 -45.72 53.23 -78.43
C ARG A 153 -45.21 54.66 -78.66
N ILE A 154 -44.41 55.20 -77.74
CA ILE A 154 -43.79 56.52 -77.84
C ILE A 154 -42.28 56.29 -77.69
N SER A 155 -41.52 56.44 -78.77
CA SER A 155 -40.06 56.43 -78.71
C SER A 155 -39.56 57.85 -78.46
N SER A 156 -38.62 57.96 -77.54
CA SER A 156 -37.87 59.16 -77.19
C SER A 156 -36.43 58.70 -77.03
N GLU A 157 -35.45 59.52 -77.43
CA GLU A 157 -34.03 59.22 -77.25
C GLU A 157 -33.68 58.76 -75.82
N LEU A 158 -34.38 59.32 -74.81
CA LEU A 158 -34.20 58.94 -73.42
C LEU A 158 -34.71 57.51 -73.13
N ILE A 159 -35.84 57.12 -73.73
CA ILE A 159 -36.44 55.79 -73.57
C ILE A 159 -35.58 54.76 -74.30
N ASP A 160 -35.15 55.05 -75.53
CA ASP A 160 -34.35 54.13 -76.34
C ASP A 160 -32.94 53.92 -75.74
N SER A 161 -32.29 54.99 -75.26
CA SER A 161 -31.00 54.88 -74.55
C SER A 161 -31.11 54.12 -73.23
N THR A 162 -32.21 54.28 -72.49
CA THR A 162 -32.45 53.54 -71.24
C THR A 162 -32.70 52.05 -71.52
N ILE A 163 -33.46 51.72 -72.58
CA ILE A 163 -33.68 50.32 -73.01
C ILE A 163 -32.35 49.69 -73.45
N GLU A 164 -31.53 50.39 -74.24
CA GLU A 164 -30.21 49.90 -74.61
C GLU A 164 -29.32 49.70 -73.38
N GLN A 165 -29.27 50.65 -72.44
CA GLN A 165 -28.48 50.54 -71.22
C GLN A 165 -28.93 49.35 -70.35
N LEU A 166 -30.24 49.16 -70.19
CA LEU A 166 -30.81 47.99 -69.51
C LEU A 166 -30.43 46.68 -70.21
N SER A 167 -30.46 46.65 -71.54
CA SER A 167 -30.08 45.48 -72.32
C SER A 167 -28.59 45.13 -72.18
N ARG A 168 -27.71 46.15 -72.16
CA ARG A 168 -26.26 46.01 -71.95
C ARG A 168 -25.99 45.51 -70.54
N ASN A 169 -26.56 46.16 -69.52
CA ASN A 169 -26.41 45.75 -68.12
C ASN A 169 -26.87 44.30 -67.92
N ARG A 170 -28.01 43.92 -68.50
CA ARG A 170 -28.51 42.54 -68.43
C ARG A 170 -27.53 41.53 -69.01
N ASN A 171 -26.95 41.81 -70.18
CA ASN A 171 -26.00 40.90 -70.81
C ASN A 171 -24.71 40.79 -70.00
N THR A 172 -24.26 41.89 -69.40
CA THR A 172 -23.12 41.92 -68.47
C THR A 172 -23.42 41.10 -67.21
N ASP A 173 -24.58 41.30 -66.58
CA ASP A 173 -24.99 40.56 -65.38
C ASP A 173 -25.16 39.07 -65.65
N ALA A 174 -25.79 38.69 -66.76
CA ALA A 174 -25.96 37.29 -67.15
C ALA A 174 -24.61 36.60 -67.39
N ARG A 175 -23.64 37.32 -67.98
CA ARG A 175 -22.26 36.84 -68.13
C ARG A 175 -21.58 36.69 -66.77
N GLN A 176 -21.72 37.67 -65.89
CA GLN A 176 -21.15 37.64 -64.54
C GLN A 176 -21.69 36.45 -63.73
N PHE A 177 -23.01 36.22 -63.73
CA PHE A 177 -23.61 35.06 -63.06
C PHE A 177 -23.10 33.72 -63.63
N LYS A 178 -22.93 33.63 -64.95
CA LYS A 178 -22.37 32.43 -65.59
C LYS A 178 -20.93 32.19 -65.15
N GLU A 179 -20.11 33.24 -65.11
CA GLU A 179 -18.73 33.18 -64.63
C GLU A 179 -18.67 32.79 -63.14
N ASP A 180 -19.53 33.37 -62.29
CA ASP A 180 -19.59 33.07 -60.86
C ASP A 180 -20.06 31.63 -60.59
N ILE A 181 -21.08 31.13 -61.30
CA ILE A 181 -21.48 29.71 -61.26
C ILE A 181 -20.29 28.82 -61.64
N GLN A 182 -19.54 29.18 -62.68
CA GLN A 182 -18.40 28.38 -63.12
C GLN A 182 -17.27 28.40 -62.09
N ARG A 183 -17.00 29.54 -61.43
CA ARG A 183 -16.06 29.61 -60.29
C ARG A 183 -16.52 28.75 -59.12
N ILE A 184 -17.80 28.82 -58.74
CA ILE A 184 -18.38 27.99 -57.66
C ILE A 184 -18.24 26.50 -57.98
N ARG A 185 -18.56 26.08 -59.21
CA ARG A 185 -18.40 24.68 -59.64
C ARG A 185 -16.97 24.20 -59.59
N SER A 186 -16.02 25.02 -60.06
CA SER A 186 -14.59 24.71 -59.96
C SER A 186 -14.13 24.57 -58.51
N HIS A 187 -14.56 25.48 -57.63
CA HIS A 187 -14.24 25.41 -56.20
C HIS A 187 -14.86 24.16 -55.54
N LYS A 188 -16.12 23.83 -55.86
CA LYS A 188 -16.76 22.59 -55.41
C LYS A 188 -16.01 21.34 -55.86
N LEU A 189 -15.50 21.31 -57.10
CA LEU A 189 -14.69 20.21 -57.61
C LEU A 189 -13.39 20.07 -56.81
N HIS A 190 -12.72 21.19 -56.54
CA HIS A 190 -11.52 21.22 -55.71
C HIS A 190 -11.77 20.70 -54.28
N LEU A 191 -12.84 21.18 -53.64
CA LEU A 191 -13.25 20.71 -52.31
C LEU A 191 -13.58 19.21 -52.30
N ARG A 192 -14.23 18.68 -53.35
CA ARG A 192 -14.47 17.22 -53.47
C ARG A 192 -13.16 16.43 -53.52
N GLY A 193 -12.14 16.92 -54.22
CA GLY A 193 -10.81 16.31 -54.25
C GLY A 193 -10.16 16.30 -52.86
N GLN A 194 -10.17 17.44 -52.17
CA GLN A 194 -9.64 17.55 -50.81
C GLN A 194 -10.38 16.66 -49.81
N ILE A 195 -11.72 16.64 -49.85
CA ILE A 195 -12.55 15.78 -48.99
C ILE A 195 -12.17 14.32 -49.18
N ARG A 196 -12.14 13.82 -50.42
CA ARG A 196 -11.73 12.42 -50.69
C ARG A 196 -10.32 12.12 -50.18
N GLY A 197 -9.38 13.03 -50.38
CA GLY A 197 -8.01 12.87 -49.88
C GLY A 197 -7.95 12.75 -48.36
N LEU A 198 -8.68 13.61 -47.64
CA LEU A 198 -8.75 13.57 -46.17
C LEU A 198 -9.54 12.37 -45.65
N GLU A 199 -10.56 11.91 -46.37
CA GLU A 199 -11.28 10.67 -46.03
C GLU A 199 -10.36 9.46 -46.12
N ASN A 200 -9.59 9.33 -47.21
CA ASN A 200 -8.61 8.27 -47.36
C ASN A 200 -7.56 8.31 -46.23
N GLN A 201 -6.99 9.48 -45.93
CA GLN A 201 -6.04 9.64 -44.82
C GLN A 201 -6.64 9.29 -43.45
N ARG A 202 -7.90 9.67 -43.21
CA ARG A 202 -8.61 9.31 -41.98
C ARG A 202 -8.78 7.81 -41.87
N ASP A 203 -9.15 7.15 -42.95
CA ASP A 203 -9.37 5.71 -42.97
C ASP A 203 -8.04 4.94 -42.83
N GLU A 204 -6.93 5.45 -43.38
CA GLU A 204 -5.57 4.97 -43.10
C GLU A 204 -5.22 5.05 -41.60
N TYR A 205 -5.45 6.20 -40.95
CA TYR A 205 -5.22 6.34 -39.51
C TYR A 205 -6.14 5.47 -38.67
N LYS A 206 -7.40 5.26 -39.09
CA LYS A 206 -8.31 4.30 -38.41
C LYS A 206 -7.78 2.87 -38.46
N ASN A 207 -7.30 2.44 -39.63
CA ASN A 207 -6.70 1.11 -39.77
C ASN A 207 -5.44 0.97 -38.89
N GLY A 208 -4.59 2.00 -38.87
CA GLY A 208 -3.43 2.05 -37.97
C GLY A 208 -3.82 2.00 -36.49
N TYR A 209 -4.84 2.77 -36.10
CA TYR A 209 -5.39 2.80 -34.75
C TYR A 209 -5.89 1.41 -34.29
N GLU A 210 -6.63 0.68 -35.14
CA GLU A 210 -7.08 -0.68 -34.83
C GLU A 210 -5.93 -1.68 -34.68
N MET A 211 -4.90 -1.56 -35.51
CA MET A 211 -3.69 -2.37 -35.41
C MET A 211 -2.96 -2.10 -34.08
N PHE A 212 -2.76 -0.83 -33.73
CA PHE A 212 -2.09 -0.46 -32.48
C PHE A 212 -2.90 -0.85 -31.25
N LEU A 213 -4.24 -0.82 -31.31
CA LEU A 213 -5.10 -1.35 -30.24
C LEU A 213 -4.82 -2.82 -29.97
N LYS A 214 -4.77 -3.66 -31.01
CA LYS A 214 -4.48 -5.09 -30.87
C LYS A 214 -3.09 -5.36 -30.30
N GLU A 215 -2.09 -4.61 -30.77
CA GLU A 215 -0.72 -4.68 -30.23
C GLU A 215 -0.71 -4.33 -28.74
N HIS A 216 -1.39 -3.25 -28.36
CA HIS A 216 -1.47 -2.77 -26.99
C HIS A 216 -2.20 -3.74 -26.06
N ASP A 217 -3.24 -4.42 -26.53
CA ASP A 217 -3.92 -5.46 -25.75
C ASP A 217 -2.96 -6.62 -25.42
N GLY A 218 -2.09 -7.00 -26.36
CA GLY A 218 -1.01 -7.96 -26.13
C GLY A 218 -0.03 -7.48 -25.06
N VAL A 219 0.38 -6.21 -25.13
CA VAL A 219 1.26 -5.59 -24.14
C VAL A 219 0.60 -5.56 -22.75
N LYS A 220 -0.68 -5.21 -22.65
CA LYS A 220 -1.43 -5.24 -21.38
C LYS A 220 -1.50 -6.64 -20.77
N ALA A 221 -1.75 -7.65 -21.59
CA ALA A 221 -1.82 -9.04 -21.13
C ALA A 221 -0.48 -9.50 -20.56
N GLU A 222 0.62 -9.17 -21.24
CA GLU A 222 1.97 -9.50 -20.77
C GLU A 222 2.34 -8.74 -19.49
N LEU A 223 2.03 -7.44 -19.43
CA LEU A 223 2.29 -6.65 -18.23
C LEU A 223 1.49 -7.15 -17.02
N SER A 224 0.25 -7.59 -17.25
CA SER A 224 -0.59 -8.19 -16.20
C SER A 224 0.01 -9.49 -15.66
N LYS A 225 0.58 -10.34 -16.52
CA LYS A 225 1.29 -11.56 -16.09
C LYS A 225 2.51 -11.22 -15.24
N ARG A 226 3.32 -10.24 -15.67
CA ARG A 226 4.51 -9.78 -14.92
C ARG A 226 4.13 -9.19 -13.57
N TYR A 227 3.06 -8.40 -13.52
CA TYR A 227 2.51 -7.88 -12.28
C TYR A 227 2.10 -9.00 -11.30
N GLN A 228 1.36 -10.00 -11.79
CA GLN A 228 0.94 -11.15 -10.98
C GLN A 228 2.14 -11.93 -10.45
N HIS A 229 3.13 -12.20 -11.31
CA HIS A 229 4.37 -12.87 -10.93
C HIS A 229 5.14 -12.12 -9.83
N CYS A 230 5.31 -10.80 -9.99
CA CYS A 230 5.94 -9.96 -8.98
C CYS A 230 5.14 -9.94 -7.66
N THR A 231 3.82 -9.88 -7.75
CA THR A 231 2.94 -9.85 -6.58
C THR A 231 3.00 -11.15 -5.78
N GLU A 232 2.96 -12.30 -6.45
CA GLU A 232 3.06 -13.60 -5.78
C GLU A 232 4.45 -13.83 -5.17
N LYS A 233 5.53 -13.47 -5.88
CA LYS A 233 6.89 -13.52 -5.29
C LYS A 233 7.01 -12.65 -4.05
N LEU A 234 6.55 -11.40 -4.12
CA LEU A 234 6.59 -10.49 -2.98
C LEU A 234 5.74 -10.98 -1.81
N LYS A 235 4.59 -11.60 -2.09
CA LYS A 235 3.72 -12.21 -1.07
C LYS A 235 4.39 -13.39 -0.36
N VAL A 236 5.15 -14.22 -1.08
CA VAL A 236 5.95 -15.30 -0.48
C VAL A 236 7.05 -14.72 0.42
N ILE A 237 7.78 -13.71 -0.04
CA ILE A 237 8.82 -13.02 0.74
C ILE A 237 8.20 -12.42 2.01
N ARG A 238 7.08 -11.70 1.86
CA ARG A 238 6.34 -11.09 2.97
C ARG A 238 5.88 -12.13 3.97
N ALA A 239 5.30 -13.24 3.53
CA ALA A 239 4.81 -14.30 4.42
C ALA A 239 5.94 -14.96 5.23
N ARG A 240 7.11 -15.19 4.62
CA ARG A 240 8.29 -15.73 5.33
C ARG A 240 8.82 -14.77 6.37
N LEU A 241 8.89 -13.47 6.03
CA LEU A 241 9.31 -12.44 6.97
C LEU A 241 8.29 -12.24 8.09
N GLU A 242 7.01 -12.28 7.77
CA GLU A 242 5.93 -12.18 8.75
C GLU A 242 6.02 -13.33 9.77
N ASP A 243 6.18 -14.57 9.30
CA ASP A 243 6.37 -15.74 10.17
C ASP A 243 7.60 -15.57 11.07
N TYR A 244 8.73 -15.17 10.51
CA TYR A 244 9.95 -14.93 11.28
C TYR A 244 9.75 -13.90 12.40
N TYR A 245 9.22 -12.72 12.07
CA TYR A 245 9.05 -11.66 13.06
C TYR A 245 7.96 -11.99 14.09
N CYS A 246 6.95 -12.77 13.72
CA CYS A 246 5.94 -13.26 14.66
C CYS A 246 6.53 -14.26 15.67
N ARG A 247 7.48 -15.11 15.26
CA ARG A 247 8.14 -16.13 16.10
C ARG A 247 9.30 -15.61 16.94
N GLN A 248 9.68 -14.35 16.81
CA GLN A 248 10.82 -13.83 17.57
C GLN A 248 10.58 -13.94 19.09
N PRO A 249 11.54 -14.49 19.84
CA PRO A 249 11.38 -14.72 21.27
C PRO A 249 11.12 -13.42 22.02
N THR A 250 10.21 -13.47 22.97
CA THR A 250 9.83 -12.36 23.84
C THR A 250 10.38 -12.59 25.25
N LYS A 251 10.27 -11.56 26.10
CA LYS A 251 10.57 -11.67 27.54
C LYS A 251 9.53 -12.50 28.32
N SER A 252 8.43 -12.91 27.69
CA SER A 252 7.35 -13.67 28.34
C SER A 252 7.38 -15.12 27.86
N ASP A 253 7.76 -16.04 28.76
CA ASP A 253 7.80 -17.47 28.45
C ASP A 253 6.43 -18.04 28.07
N ILE A 254 5.36 -17.54 28.72
CA ILE A 254 3.98 -17.91 28.38
C ILE A 254 3.62 -17.45 26.96
N ALA A 255 3.98 -16.21 26.58
CA ALA A 255 3.73 -15.73 25.22
C ALA A 255 4.48 -16.57 24.19
N ASN A 256 5.74 -16.91 24.46
CA ASN A 256 6.54 -17.76 23.57
C ASN A 256 5.89 -19.15 23.42
N SER A 257 5.49 -19.78 24.52
CA SER A 257 4.80 -21.08 24.50
C SER A 257 3.49 -21.05 23.71
N TRP A 258 2.72 -19.95 23.81
CA TRP A 258 1.48 -19.80 23.05
C TRP A 258 1.73 -19.58 21.55
N ILE A 259 2.77 -18.83 21.19
CA ILE A 259 3.18 -18.61 19.80
C ILE A 259 3.72 -19.91 19.17
N ASP A 260 4.53 -20.67 19.91
CA ASP A 260 5.12 -21.93 19.46
C ASP A 260 4.05 -23.02 19.20
N ALA A 261 2.91 -22.93 19.89
CA ALA A 261 1.78 -23.83 19.67
C ALA A 261 1.08 -23.60 18.32
N ILE A 262 1.33 -22.48 17.63
CA ILE A 262 0.76 -22.21 16.30
C ILE A 262 1.53 -23.03 15.26
N SER A 263 0.80 -23.93 14.59
CA SER A 263 1.33 -24.75 13.51
C SER A 263 1.39 -24.00 12.18
N GLY A 264 2.42 -24.27 11.37
CA GLY A 264 2.58 -23.67 10.04
C GLY A 264 3.15 -22.24 10.05
N LEU A 265 2.89 -21.50 8.96
CA LEU A 265 3.35 -20.10 8.82
C LEU A 265 2.47 -19.18 9.65
N ILE A 266 3.07 -18.47 10.62
CA ILE A 266 2.36 -17.51 11.47
C ILE A 266 2.20 -16.18 10.75
N ARG A 267 0.98 -15.66 10.76
CA ARG A 267 0.63 -14.31 10.33
C ARG A 267 0.21 -13.45 11.51
N THR A 268 0.25 -12.14 11.30
CA THR A 268 -0.26 -11.15 12.26
C THR A 268 -1.73 -11.37 12.62
N GLN A 269 -2.51 -12.00 11.74
CA GLN A 269 -3.90 -12.39 12.00
C GLN A 269 -3.99 -13.54 13.03
N ASP A 270 -3.09 -14.52 12.94
CA ASP A 270 -3.06 -15.65 13.88
C ASP A 270 -2.73 -15.17 15.30
N LEU A 271 -1.85 -14.18 15.44
CA LEU A 271 -1.58 -13.53 16.74
C LEU A 271 -2.81 -12.79 17.30
N LYS A 272 -3.61 -12.13 16.45
CA LYS A 272 -4.86 -11.48 16.88
C LYS A 272 -5.89 -12.51 17.35
N GLU A 273 -5.95 -13.66 16.69
CA GLU A 273 -6.81 -14.78 17.07
C GLU A 273 -6.32 -15.44 18.36
N LEU A 274 -5.03 -15.66 18.51
CA LEU A 274 -4.41 -16.15 19.74
C LEU A 274 -4.73 -15.23 20.94
N HIS A 275 -4.67 -13.91 20.75
CA HIS A 275 -5.08 -12.94 21.78
C HIS A 275 -6.57 -13.04 22.15
N ARG A 276 -7.44 -13.40 21.18
CA ARG A 276 -8.86 -13.63 21.44
C ARG A 276 -9.08 -14.95 22.20
N ASN A 277 -8.38 -16.01 21.80
CA ASN A 277 -8.54 -17.34 22.38
C ASN A 277 -8.04 -17.42 23.83
N THR A 278 -6.95 -16.73 24.15
CA THR A 278 -6.40 -16.68 25.52
C THR A 278 -7.21 -15.77 26.48
N LYS A 279 -8.38 -15.25 26.06
CA LYS A 279 -9.18 -14.32 26.86
C LYS A 279 -9.74 -15.00 28.10
N GLU A 280 -10.21 -16.24 27.96
CA GLU A 280 -10.80 -17.00 29.05
C GLU A 280 -9.78 -17.32 30.14
N GLU A 281 -8.54 -17.69 29.75
CA GLU A 281 -7.44 -17.92 30.68
C GLU A 281 -7.12 -16.66 31.50
N PHE A 282 -7.17 -15.48 30.87
CA PHE A 282 -6.99 -14.20 31.55
C PHE A 282 -8.12 -13.85 32.51
N GLU A 283 -9.38 -14.00 32.09
CA GLU A 283 -10.52 -13.74 32.98
C GLU A 283 -10.51 -14.72 34.17
N THR A 284 -10.11 -15.97 33.95
CA THR A 284 -9.94 -16.97 35.01
C THR A 284 -8.85 -16.57 35.99
N ALA A 285 -7.67 -16.16 35.51
CA ALA A 285 -6.58 -15.71 36.38
C ALA A 285 -6.94 -14.45 37.16
N LYS A 286 -7.68 -13.53 36.52
CA LYS A 286 -8.21 -12.32 37.15
C LYS A 286 -9.22 -12.63 38.24
N LEU A 287 -10.14 -13.56 37.99
CA LEU A 287 -11.12 -14.03 38.98
C LEU A 287 -10.44 -14.70 40.17
N LYS A 288 -9.46 -15.59 39.93
CA LYS A 288 -8.65 -16.22 41.00
C LYS A 288 -7.96 -15.16 41.87
N LEU A 289 -7.37 -14.14 41.26
CA LEU A 289 -6.74 -13.03 41.98
C LEU A 289 -7.76 -12.26 42.83
N GLN A 290 -8.96 -12.01 42.29
CA GLN A 290 -10.03 -11.34 43.01
C GLN A 290 -10.50 -12.17 44.22
N LEU A 291 -10.79 -13.45 44.04
CA LEU A 291 -11.20 -14.33 45.14
C LEU A 291 -10.13 -14.45 46.22
N ALA A 292 -8.85 -14.60 45.84
CA ALA A 292 -7.74 -14.65 46.79
C ALA A 292 -7.54 -13.31 47.53
N ARG A 293 -7.86 -12.18 46.87
CA ARG A 293 -7.83 -10.86 47.50
C ARG A 293 -8.96 -10.71 48.52
N ASP A 294 -10.17 -11.16 48.18
CA ASP A 294 -11.35 -11.09 49.04
C ASP A 294 -11.20 -12.00 50.26
N GLU A 295 -10.73 -13.24 50.08
CA GLU A 295 -10.40 -14.17 51.17
C GLU A 295 -9.38 -13.55 52.13
N ARG A 296 -8.32 -12.94 51.59
CA ARG A 296 -7.31 -12.26 52.40
C ARG A 296 -7.90 -11.08 53.16
N SER A 297 -8.78 -10.29 52.53
CA SER A 297 -9.42 -9.14 53.18
C SER A 297 -10.30 -9.59 54.35
N ASP A 298 -11.16 -10.60 54.14
CA ASP A 298 -12.05 -11.11 55.20
C ASP A 298 -11.25 -11.61 56.41
N ILE A 299 -10.15 -12.34 56.19
CA ILE A 299 -9.28 -12.80 57.29
C ILE A 299 -8.64 -11.61 58.03
N LEU A 300 -8.20 -10.57 57.32
CA LEU A 300 -7.65 -9.37 57.94
C LEU A 300 -8.72 -8.62 58.75
N ASP A 301 -9.95 -8.53 58.24
CA ASP A 301 -11.08 -7.89 58.91
C ASP A 301 -11.51 -8.67 60.16
N ARG A 302 -11.45 -10.00 60.13
CA ARG A 302 -11.68 -10.86 61.31
C ARG A 302 -10.58 -10.70 62.36
N ILE A 303 -9.32 -10.62 61.95
CA ILE A 303 -8.19 -10.34 62.85
C ILE A 303 -8.34 -8.96 63.50
N GLN A 304 -8.79 -7.96 62.73
CA GLN A 304 -9.03 -6.62 63.25
C GLN A 304 -10.19 -6.63 64.25
N ARG A 305 -11.30 -7.31 63.96
CA ARG A 305 -12.41 -7.49 64.91
C ARG A 305 -11.97 -8.12 66.23
N CYS A 306 -11.15 -9.16 66.23
CA CYS A 306 -10.60 -9.75 67.46
C CYS A 306 -9.83 -8.72 68.32
N ARG A 307 -9.12 -7.78 67.68
CA ARG A 307 -8.38 -6.71 68.37
C ARG A 307 -9.31 -5.64 68.90
N ASP A 308 -10.38 -5.33 68.19
CA ASP A 308 -11.34 -4.30 68.57
C ASP A 308 -12.26 -4.78 69.72
N THR A 309 -12.50 -6.09 69.84
CA THR A 309 -13.39 -6.69 70.86
C THR A 309 -12.65 -7.40 72.00
N ASP A 310 -11.32 -7.46 71.98
CA ASP A 310 -10.47 -8.21 72.91
C ASP A 310 -10.81 -9.72 73.06
N ASP A 311 -11.47 -10.31 72.05
CA ASP A 311 -11.75 -11.75 71.99
C ASP A 311 -10.74 -12.46 71.07
N TYR A 312 -9.80 -13.16 71.71
CA TYR A 312 -8.67 -13.84 71.04
C TYR A 312 -8.84 -15.36 70.94
N SER A 313 -10.02 -15.91 71.23
CA SER A 313 -10.31 -17.35 71.21
C SER A 313 -9.86 -18.04 69.91
N ASP A 314 -10.10 -17.43 68.75
CA ASP A 314 -9.74 -17.96 67.43
C ASP A 314 -8.44 -17.39 66.82
N PHE A 315 -7.71 -16.54 67.56
CA PHE A 315 -6.63 -15.70 66.99
C PHE A 315 -5.46 -16.51 66.40
N THR A 316 -5.09 -17.62 67.04
CA THR A 316 -4.01 -18.51 66.55
C THR A 316 -4.39 -19.18 65.23
N SER A 317 -5.66 -19.57 65.07
CA SER A 317 -6.20 -20.13 63.83
C SER A 317 -6.19 -19.07 62.71
N LEU A 318 -6.67 -17.85 63.01
CA LEU A 318 -6.68 -16.73 62.06
C LEU A 318 -5.27 -16.34 61.57
N LYS A 319 -4.25 -16.40 62.44
CA LYS A 319 -2.85 -16.14 62.04
C LYS A 319 -2.33 -17.18 61.04
N THR A 320 -2.73 -18.44 61.21
CA THR A 320 -2.38 -19.54 60.29
C THR A 320 -3.11 -19.36 58.95
N MET A 321 -4.41 -19.06 58.99
CA MET A 321 -5.23 -18.76 57.82
C MET A 321 -4.68 -17.55 57.04
N LYS A 322 -4.26 -16.48 57.73
CA LYS A 322 -3.63 -15.30 57.11
C LYS A 322 -2.39 -15.68 56.31
N THR A 323 -1.55 -16.55 56.87
CA THR A 323 -0.29 -16.97 56.21
C THR A 323 -0.61 -17.77 54.94
N ALA A 324 -1.57 -18.69 55.01
CA ALA A 324 -2.03 -19.46 53.84
C ALA A 324 -2.70 -18.57 52.77
N ALA A 325 -3.59 -17.66 53.17
CA ALA A 325 -4.25 -16.72 52.26
C ALA A 325 -3.26 -15.75 51.61
N GLN A 326 -2.23 -15.30 52.32
CA GLN A 326 -1.17 -14.48 51.74
C GLN A 326 -0.34 -15.24 50.71
N ALA A 327 -0.04 -16.53 50.94
CA ALA A 327 0.63 -17.37 49.96
C ALA A 327 -0.23 -17.58 48.70
N ARG A 328 -1.52 -17.87 48.86
CA ARG A 328 -2.49 -17.98 47.75
C ARG A 328 -2.61 -16.68 46.95
N PHE A 329 -2.73 -15.55 47.63
CA PHE A 329 -2.76 -14.22 46.99
C PHE A 329 -1.49 -13.95 46.19
N ASN A 330 -0.31 -14.22 46.75
CA ASN A 330 0.96 -14.03 46.04
C ASN A 330 1.04 -14.92 44.79
N SER A 331 0.62 -16.19 44.90
CA SER A 331 0.58 -17.12 43.77
C SER A 331 -0.38 -16.63 42.67
N ALA A 332 -1.62 -16.27 43.02
CA ALA A 332 -2.61 -15.77 42.07
C ALA A 332 -2.19 -14.43 41.43
N LYS A 333 -1.52 -13.55 42.19
CA LYS A 333 -0.98 -12.29 41.68
C LYS A 333 0.12 -12.53 40.65
N THR A 334 1.03 -13.48 40.91
CA THR A 334 2.07 -13.86 39.95
C THR A 334 1.45 -14.47 38.70
N GLU A 335 0.53 -15.43 38.83
CA GLU A 335 -0.21 -16.04 37.70
C GLU A 335 -0.87 -14.96 36.82
N TYR A 336 -1.65 -14.07 37.43
CA TYR A 336 -2.30 -12.95 36.72
C TYR A 336 -1.28 -12.03 36.04
N SER A 337 -0.19 -11.67 36.72
CA SER A 337 0.83 -10.77 36.17
C SER A 337 1.52 -11.36 34.93
N VAL A 338 1.86 -12.66 34.95
CA VAL A 338 2.54 -13.32 33.82
C VAL A 338 1.59 -13.46 32.63
N ILE A 339 0.32 -13.85 32.87
CA ILE A 339 -0.70 -13.95 31.80
C ILE A 339 -1.04 -12.58 31.21
N SER A 340 -1.18 -11.54 32.05
CA SER A 340 -1.43 -10.18 31.60
C SER A 340 -0.28 -9.64 30.74
N LEU A 341 0.97 -9.90 31.14
CA LEU A 341 2.15 -9.52 30.36
C LEU A 341 2.16 -10.27 29.01
N ALA A 342 1.93 -11.58 29.02
CA ALA A 342 1.91 -12.40 27.82
C ALA A 342 0.88 -11.91 26.79
N ARG A 343 -0.33 -11.59 27.25
CA ARG A 343 -1.40 -11.04 26.39
C ARG A 343 -1.06 -9.67 25.82
N THR A 344 -0.43 -8.80 26.62
CA THR A 344 0.00 -7.47 26.16
C THR A 344 1.03 -7.62 25.03
N VAL A 345 2.01 -8.50 25.21
CA VAL A 345 3.02 -8.79 24.19
C VAL A 345 2.39 -9.30 22.89
N ILE A 346 1.44 -10.24 22.97
CA ILE A 346 0.75 -10.76 21.77
C ILE A 346 -0.12 -9.69 21.11
N PHE A 347 -0.72 -8.79 21.89
CA PHE A 347 -1.52 -7.69 21.36
C PHE A 347 -0.69 -6.65 20.60
N GLU A 348 0.50 -6.33 21.11
CA GLU A 348 1.38 -5.32 20.52
C GLU A 348 2.18 -5.85 19.33
N ARG A 349 2.58 -7.12 19.36
CA ARG A 349 3.41 -7.76 18.33
C ARG A 349 2.90 -7.56 16.88
N PRO A 350 1.60 -7.72 16.56
CA PRO A 350 1.09 -7.44 15.23
C PRO A 350 1.39 -6.03 14.71
N LYS A 351 1.38 -5.01 15.59
CA LYS A 351 1.66 -3.63 15.20
C LYS A 351 3.14 -3.45 14.85
N GLU A 352 4.02 -4.05 15.65
CA GLU A 352 5.48 -4.04 15.40
C GLU A 352 5.82 -4.73 14.09
N VAL A 353 5.29 -5.95 13.88
CA VAL A 353 5.50 -6.74 12.66
C VAL A 353 5.01 -5.96 11.44
N ASN A 354 3.81 -5.37 11.51
CA ASN A 354 3.29 -4.53 10.41
C ASN A 354 4.16 -3.30 10.15
N GLY A 355 4.72 -2.67 11.18
CA GLY A 355 5.68 -1.58 11.05
C GLY A 355 6.93 -2.01 10.28
N LEU A 356 7.52 -3.16 10.64
CA LEU A 356 8.70 -3.70 9.96
C LEU A 356 8.40 -4.10 8.51
N LEU A 357 7.26 -4.75 8.26
CA LEU A 357 6.86 -5.17 6.93
C LEU A 357 6.46 -4.01 6.01
N SER A 358 6.09 -2.85 6.56
CA SER A 358 5.73 -1.66 5.75
C SER A 358 6.86 -1.18 4.84
N HIS A 359 8.11 -1.49 5.18
CA HIS A 359 9.26 -1.18 4.32
C HIS A 359 9.25 -1.98 3.02
N LEU A 360 8.68 -3.18 3.00
CA LEU A 360 8.51 -3.99 1.79
C LEU A 360 7.49 -3.39 0.83
N ASP A 361 6.53 -2.61 1.33
CA ASP A 361 5.53 -1.97 0.48
C ASP A 361 6.19 -0.98 -0.51
N LYS A 362 7.37 -0.44 -0.18
CA LYS A 362 8.16 0.44 -1.05
C LYS A 362 8.69 -0.25 -2.30
N ILE A 363 8.96 -1.56 -2.22
CA ILE A 363 9.44 -2.37 -3.33
C ILE A 363 8.30 -3.15 -3.99
N SER A 364 7.05 -2.77 -3.74
CA SER A 364 5.91 -3.42 -4.36
C SER A 364 5.71 -3.02 -5.83
N PRO A 365 5.11 -3.90 -6.65
CA PRO A 365 4.74 -3.53 -8.02
C PRO A 365 3.70 -2.39 -8.03
N ASP A 366 2.85 -2.30 -6.99
CA ASP A 366 1.89 -1.19 -6.82
C ASP A 366 2.60 0.15 -6.63
N GLN A 367 3.64 0.20 -5.78
CA GLN A 367 4.44 1.42 -5.59
C GLN A 367 5.16 1.81 -6.89
N SER A 368 5.58 0.83 -7.68
CA SER A 368 6.20 1.09 -8.99
C SER A 368 5.23 1.76 -9.97
N ILE A 369 3.97 1.34 -10.01
CA ILE A 369 2.92 1.99 -10.80
C ILE A 369 2.70 3.44 -10.32
N LEU A 370 2.59 3.65 -8.99
CA LEU A 370 2.42 4.98 -8.42
C LEU A 370 3.59 5.92 -8.75
N ASN A 371 4.83 5.40 -8.70
CA ASN A 371 6.02 6.17 -9.05
C ASN A 371 6.00 6.59 -10.52
N ILE A 372 5.62 5.69 -11.44
CA ILE A 372 5.51 6.01 -12.87
C ILE A 372 4.42 7.05 -13.12
N MET A 373 3.25 6.92 -12.48
CA MET A 373 2.19 7.93 -12.59
C MET A 373 2.69 9.30 -12.15
N LYS A 374 3.47 9.35 -11.07
CA LYS A 374 4.06 10.59 -10.57
C LYS A 374 5.10 11.18 -11.54
N ILE A 375 5.91 10.34 -12.18
CA ILE A 375 6.94 10.77 -13.16
C ILE A 375 6.29 11.46 -14.36
N PHE A 376 5.16 10.95 -14.84
CA PHE A 376 4.50 11.51 -16.02
C PHE A 376 3.59 12.70 -15.71
N GLU A 377 3.60 13.21 -14.46
CA GLU A 377 2.75 14.32 -13.98
C GLU A 377 1.31 14.21 -14.46
N VAL A 378 0.79 12.97 -14.53
CA VAL A 378 -0.48 12.79 -15.22
C VAL A 378 -1.58 13.30 -14.31
N ASP A 379 -2.32 14.31 -14.81
CA ASP A 379 -3.46 14.93 -14.14
C ASP A 379 -4.39 13.89 -13.52
N ASP A 380 -5.21 14.28 -12.54
CA ASP A 380 -6.23 13.43 -11.89
C ASP A 380 -7.22 12.75 -12.86
N THR A 381 -7.20 13.15 -14.14
CA THR A 381 -7.99 12.56 -15.24
C THR A 381 -7.34 11.33 -15.89
N PHE A 382 -6.07 11.05 -15.60
CA PHE A 382 -5.37 9.89 -16.12
C PHE A 382 -5.87 8.60 -15.48
N ASN A 383 -6.15 7.62 -16.33
CA ASN A 383 -6.60 6.32 -15.90
C ASN A 383 -5.52 5.25 -16.20
N PRO A 384 -4.76 4.80 -15.18
CA PRO A 384 -3.73 3.77 -15.34
C PRO A 384 -4.26 2.46 -15.88
N MET A 385 -5.52 2.11 -15.59
CA MET A 385 -6.14 0.93 -16.21
C MET A 385 -6.25 1.06 -17.72
N ARG A 386 -6.51 2.27 -18.21
CA ARG A 386 -6.62 2.51 -19.65
C ARG A 386 -5.26 2.46 -20.35
N ALA A 387 -4.20 2.95 -19.70
CA ALA A 387 -2.87 3.03 -20.28
C ALA A 387 -2.00 1.77 -20.05
N ILE A 388 -2.17 1.11 -18.91
CA ILE A 388 -1.25 0.07 -18.42
C ILE A 388 -1.99 -1.26 -18.21
N GLY A 389 -3.33 -1.25 -18.08
CA GLY A 389 -4.13 -2.47 -17.92
C GLY A 389 -4.05 -3.10 -16.53
N VAL A 390 -3.32 -2.48 -15.60
CA VAL A 390 -3.16 -2.93 -14.22
C VAL A 390 -3.64 -1.84 -13.27
N SER A 391 -4.54 -2.19 -12.34
CA SER A 391 -4.99 -1.30 -11.27
C SER A 391 -4.06 -1.46 -10.08
N THR A 392 -3.79 -0.38 -9.33
CA THR A 392 -3.19 -0.51 -7.99
C THR A 392 -4.21 -1.08 -6.99
N ALA A 393 -3.75 -1.60 -5.85
CA ALA A 393 -4.65 -2.04 -4.78
C ALA A 393 -5.57 -0.92 -4.29
N GLU A 394 -5.06 0.32 -4.22
CA GLU A 394 -5.84 1.49 -3.84
C GLU A 394 -6.96 1.80 -4.84
N GLN A 395 -6.67 1.74 -6.14
CA GLN A 395 -7.69 1.92 -7.19
C GLN A 395 -8.76 0.84 -7.15
N ARG A 396 -8.36 -0.42 -6.90
CA ARG A 396 -9.32 -1.52 -6.71
C ARG A 396 -10.19 -1.26 -5.48
N ARG A 397 -9.62 -0.81 -4.36
CA ARG A 397 -10.36 -0.44 -3.15
C ARG A 397 -11.38 0.66 -3.43
N LEU A 398 -10.94 1.78 -4.04
CA LEU A 398 -11.80 2.91 -4.39
C LEU A 398 -12.93 2.49 -5.34
N HIS A 399 -12.64 1.63 -6.32
CA HIS A 399 -13.65 1.07 -7.22
C HIS A 399 -14.72 0.26 -6.45
N TRP A 400 -14.30 -0.61 -5.53
CA TRP A 400 -15.24 -1.39 -4.70
C TRP A 400 -16.04 -0.52 -3.73
N GLU A 401 -15.43 0.48 -3.11
CA GLU A 401 -16.11 1.46 -2.26
C GLU A 401 -17.16 2.24 -3.03
N LYS A 402 -16.84 2.67 -4.26
CA LYS A 402 -17.78 3.37 -5.14
C LYS A 402 -18.92 2.46 -5.56
N LYS A 403 -18.63 1.23 -5.97
CA LYS A 403 -19.64 0.21 -6.33
C LYS A 403 -20.58 -0.10 -5.16
N ASN A 404 -20.07 -0.18 -3.95
CA ASN A 404 -20.88 -0.43 -2.75
C ASN A 404 -21.77 0.77 -2.41
N LYS A 405 -21.27 2.01 -2.56
CA LYS A 405 -22.09 3.22 -2.43
C LYS A 405 -23.19 3.28 -3.48
N ASP A 406 -22.87 3.01 -4.74
CA ASP A 406 -23.83 3.02 -5.85
C ASP A 406 -24.91 1.92 -5.68
N GLY A 407 -24.52 0.75 -5.15
CA GLY A 407 -25.44 -0.33 -4.79
C GLY A 407 -26.37 0.02 -3.63
N GLN A 408 -25.88 0.70 -2.59
CA GLN A 408 -26.70 1.18 -1.47
C GLN A 408 -27.69 2.27 -1.89
N SER A 409 -27.29 3.18 -2.79
CA SER A 409 -28.20 4.18 -3.36
C SER A 409 -29.29 3.56 -4.23
N LYS A 410 -29.01 2.47 -4.96
CA LYS A 410 -30.04 1.75 -5.74
C LYS A 410 -31.05 1.02 -4.86
N SER A 411 -30.60 0.38 -3.76
CA SER A 411 -31.50 -0.26 -2.80
C SER A 411 -32.38 0.75 -2.03
N ALA A 412 -31.91 1.99 -1.85
CA ALA A 412 -32.71 3.05 -1.22
C ALA A 412 -33.82 3.58 -2.14
N THR A 413 -33.61 3.57 -3.47
CA THR A 413 -34.65 3.97 -4.45
C THR A 413 -35.69 2.89 -4.71
N GLU A 414 -35.35 1.60 -4.57
CA GLU A 414 -36.30 0.49 -4.74
C GLU A 414 -37.12 0.20 -3.47
N GLY A 415 -36.71 0.73 -2.30
CA GLY A 415 -37.48 0.66 -1.05
C GLY A 415 -38.59 1.72 -0.91
N PHE A 416 -38.76 2.59 -1.92
CA PHE A 416 -39.75 3.68 -1.94
C PHE A 416 -40.70 3.61 -3.15
N SER A 417 -40.78 2.47 -3.84
CA SER A 417 -41.77 2.23 -4.91
C SER A 417 -42.82 1.22 -4.50
#